data_AF-W7UVF8-F1
#
_entry.id   AF-W7UVF8-F1
#
_cell.length_a   1.000
_cell.length_b   1.000
_cell.length_c   1.000
_cell.angle_alpha   90.00
_cell.angle_beta   90.00
_cell.angle_gamma   90.00
#
_symmetry.space_group_name_H-M   'P 1'
#
loop_
_entity.id
_entity.type
_entity.pdbx_description
1 polymer ?
#
loop_
_entity_poly.entity_id
_entity_poly.type
_entity_poly.pdbx_seq_one_letter_code
_entity_poly.pdbx_strand_id
1 'polypeptide(L)'
;MKIKGSLAVILAAVTVCGGAVSCSSKNKSTKAEKNTAAVEEETEATTAPVPGVDFSEAVEPASGDAYLAIVDANWEKQYLGKADPANQLAYKAGTAHIEGNGDYTVSVTADSTAFQYLATGDSKGTYKVNGIGFAAVIINDGEKQFPNAIITVKSIKVDGREIELKKKGYTNTEAEAVRSNIFNEWISDDSLPGDARTAEGALFTNYDMNTPSELNDGSYSAQIVSSEDFKDWTTVEVGFTVSGL
;
A
#
# COMPACT_ATOMS: atom_id res chain seq x y z
N MET A 1 12.18 25.81 -19.17
CA MET A 1 12.18 26.33 -17.79
C MET A 1 12.14 25.13 -16.86
N LYS A 2 13.30 24.69 -16.37
CA LYS A 2 13.47 23.53 -15.48
C LYS A 2 14.24 24.03 -14.28
N ILE A 3 13.61 24.10 -13.12
CA ILE A 3 14.26 24.43 -11.86
C ILE A 3 14.21 23.16 -11.02
N LYS A 4 15.36 22.49 -10.93
CA LYS A 4 15.60 21.41 -9.97
C LYS A 4 15.90 22.09 -8.63
N GLY A 5 15.01 21.92 -7.65
CA GLY A 5 15.25 22.30 -6.27
C GLY A 5 15.96 21.16 -5.54
N SER A 6 17.24 21.35 -5.25
CA SER A 6 18.04 20.47 -4.40
C SER A 6 17.70 20.73 -2.93
N LEU A 7 17.27 19.71 -2.18
CA LEU A 7 17.16 19.80 -0.72
C LEU A 7 18.49 19.36 -0.10
N ALA A 8 19.20 20.31 0.51
CA ALA A 8 20.43 20.09 1.24
C ALA A 8 20.10 19.68 2.69
N VAL A 9 20.56 18.50 3.10
CA VAL A 9 20.58 18.08 4.50
C VAL A 9 21.85 18.64 5.14
N ILE A 10 21.68 19.57 6.09
CA ILE A 10 22.75 20.12 6.91
C ILE A 10 23.10 19.09 7.98
N LEU A 11 24.28 18.44 7.84
CA LEU A 11 24.89 17.68 8.93
C LEU A 11 25.87 18.58 9.70
N ALA A 12 25.65 18.68 11.01
CA ALA A 12 26.49 19.43 11.92
C ALA A 12 27.86 18.76 12.14
N ALA A 13 28.86 19.61 12.36
CA ALA A 13 30.29 19.34 12.34
C ALA A 13 30.82 18.46 13.48
N VAL A 14 31.86 17.66 13.16
CA VAL A 14 32.95 17.34 14.09
C VAL A 14 34.28 17.58 13.38
N THR A 15 35.00 18.59 13.86
CA THR A 15 36.33 19.00 13.43
C THR A 15 37.39 18.10 14.07
N VAL A 16 38.21 17.42 13.26
CA VAL A 16 39.53 16.95 13.69
C VAL A 16 40.55 17.39 12.66
N CYS A 17 41.42 18.31 13.07
CA CYS A 17 42.59 18.79 12.35
C CYS A 17 43.61 17.67 12.16
N GLY A 18 44.28 17.63 11.00
CA GLY A 18 45.47 16.81 10.83
C GLY A 18 46.08 16.85 9.43
N GLY A 19 47.02 17.79 9.22
CA GLY A 19 48.31 17.54 8.56
C GLY A 19 48.37 17.14 7.07
N ALA A 20 48.95 18.03 6.27
CA ALA A 20 49.38 17.81 4.90
C ALA A 20 50.58 16.84 4.74
N VAL A 21 50.81 16.38 3.50
CA VAL A 21 52.09 16.35 2.74
C VAL A 21 52.38 15.04 1.97
N SER A 22 52.71 15.24 0.69
CA SER A 22 53.62 14.51 -0.22
C SER A 22 53.26 13.19 -0.90
N CYS A 23 53.31 13.30 -2.23
CA CYS A 23 53.68 12.31 -3.24
C CYS A 23 54.95 11.50 -2.88
N SER A 24 55.00 10.20 -3.23
CA SER A 24 55.76 9.71 -4.41
C SER A 24 55.74 8.17 -4.56
N SER A 25 55.71 7.75 -5.83
CA SER A 25 56.31 6.55 -6.45
C SER A 25 55.80 5.11 -6.20
N LYS A 26 55.29 4.52 -7.30
CA LYS A 26 55.54 3.18 -7.90
C LYS A 26 55.63 1.97 -6.95
N ASN A 27 54.69 1.03 -7.09
CA ASN A 27 54.96 -0.25 -7.77
C ASN A 27 53.71 -1.09 -8.05
N LYS A 28 53.75 -1.80 -9.18
CA LYS A 28 52.82 -2.86 -9.60
C LYS A 28 52.87 -4.05 -8.64
N SER A 29 51.72 -4.53 -8.17
CA SER A 29 51.39 -5.96 -8.25
C SER A 29 49.89 -6.17 -8.11
N THR A 30 49.30 -6.78 -9.13
CA THR A 30 47.96 -7.36 -9.13
C THR A 30 47.87 -8.47 -8.09
N LYS A 31 47.01 -8.29 -7.09
CA LYS A 31 46.52 -9.38 -6.24
C LYS A 31 45.01 -9.18 -6.10
N ALA A 32 44.27 -10.16 -6.61
CA ALA A 32 42.82 -10.19 -6.51
C ALA A 32 42.42 -10.23 -5.04
N GLU A 33 41.79 -9.15 -4.57
CA GLU A 33 41.13 -9.10 -3.27
C GLU A 33 39.80 -9.85 -3.38
N LYS A 34 39.62 -10.83 -2.49
CA LYS A 34 38.31 -11.37 -2.14
C LYS A 34 37.49 -10.21 -1.57
N ASN A 35 36.53 -9.70 -2.35
CA ASN A 35 35.42 -8.95 -1.79
C ASN A 35 34.51 -9.95 -1.07
N THR A 36 34.81 -10.16 0.20
CA THR A 36 33.84 -10.64 1.18
C THR A 36 32.84 -9.50 1.34
N ALA A 37 31.67 -9.62 0.72
CA ALA A 37 30.56 -8.73 1.00
C ALA A 37 30.26 -8.83 2.49
N ALA A 38 30.41 -7.72 3.21
CA ALA A 38 29.86 -7.58 4.54
C ALA A 38 28.35 -7.76 4.39
N VAL A 39 27.85 -8.84 4.98
CA VAL A 39 26.43 -8.99 5.26
C VAL A 39 26.14 -7.88 6.26
N GLU A 40 25.45 -6.83 5.82
CA GLU A 40 24.79 -5.92 6.74
C GLU A 40 23.71 -6.76 7.44
N GLU A 41 24.04 -7.21 8.64
CA GLU A 41 23.06 -7.69 9.60
C GLU A 41 22.09 -6.51 9.82
N GLU A 42 20.86 -6.65 9.32
CA GLU A 42 19.75 -5.84 9.79
C GLU A 42 19.60 -6.12 11.27
N THR A 43 20.28 -5.30 12.09
CA THR A 43 20.03 -5.23 13.51
C THR A 43 18.59 -4.76 13.67
N GLU A 44 17.69 -5.67 14.04
CA GLU A 44 16.37 -5.33 14.56
C GLU A 44 16.57 -4.20 15.56
N ALA A 45 16.10 -3.00 15.21
CA ALA A 45 16.09 -1.88 16.12
C ALA A 45 15.06 -2.22 17.20
N THR A 46 15.50 -2.89 18.27
CA THR A 46 14.71 -3.07 19.48
C THR A 46 14.53 -1.70 20.11
N THR A 47 13.47 -1.00 19.68
CA THR A 47 13.02 0.23 20.29
C THR A 47 12.65 -0.08 21.75
N ALA A 48 13.09 0.77 22.67
CA ALA A 48 12.69 0.62 24.07
C ALA A 48 11.16 0.64 24.15
N PRO A 49 10.53 -0.26 24.95
CA PRO A 49 9.09 -0.34 25.02
C PRO A 49 8.49 0.99 25.48
N VAL A 50 7.50 1.49 24.74
CA VAL A 50 6.75 2.71 25.07
C VAL A 50 5.57 2.32 25.96
N PRO A 51 5.48 2.83 27.21
CA PRO A 51 4.39 2.46 28.11
C PRO A 51 3.01 2.75 27.51
N GLY A 52 2.16 1.71 27.45
CA GLY A 52 0.78 1.80 26.95
C GLY A 52 0.65 1.70 25.43
N VAL A 53 1.72 1.39 24.70
CA VAL A 53 1.70 1.20 23.25
C VAL A 53 2.00 -0.26 22.92
N ASP A 54 1.15 -0.86 22.11
CA ASP A 54 1.29 -2.24 21.64
C ASP A 54 1.69 -2.27 20.16
N PHE A 55 2.98 -2.54 19.91
CA PHE A 55 3.51 -2.71 18.55
C PHE A 55 3.43 -4.16 18.04
N SER A 56 2.88 -5.10 18.82
CA SER A 56 2.79 -6.50 18.42
C SER A 56 1.60 -6.81 17.49
N GLU A 57 0.67 -5.87 17.35
CA GLU A 57 -0.54 -6.02 16.53
C GLU A 57 -0.34 -5.67 15.05
N ALA A 58 0.90 -5.49 14.58
CA ALA A 58 1.17 -5.21 13.17
C ALA A 58 0.83 -6.44 12.31
N VAL A 59 0.16 -6.22 11.17
CA VAL A 59 -0.28 -7.30 10.29
C VAL A 59 0.38 -7.18 8.93
N GLU A 60 1.09 -8.23 8.53
CA GLU A 60 1.55 -8.45 7.15
C GLU A 60 0.75 -9.62 6.56
N PRO A 61 0.02 -9.43 5.43
CA PRO A 61 -0.79 -10.48 4.83
C PRO A 61 0.09 -11.61 4.30
N ALA A 62 -0.29 -12.86 4.55
CA ALA A 62 0.38 -14.01 3.96
C ALA A 62 0.02 -14.18 2.48
N SER A 63 0.74 -15.04 1.76
CA SER A 63 0.39 -15.45 0.40
C SER A 63 -1.05 -16.00 0.36
N GLY A 64 -1.90 -15.43 -0.50
CA GLY A 64 -3.33 -15.79 -0.59
C GLY A 64 -4.26 -15.03 0.35
N ASP A 65 -3.74 -14.18 1.25
CA ASP A 65 -4.57 -13.30 2.07
C ASP A 65 -5.04 -12.08 1.26
N ALA A 66 -6.32 -11.76 1.38
CA ALA A 66 -6.86 -10.48 1.01
C ALA A 66 -6.64 -9.45 2.12
N TYR A 67 -6.33 -8.22 1.74
CA TYR A 67 -6.18 -7.08 2.65
C TYR A 67 -6.68 -5.78 1.99
N LEU A 68 -6.98 -4.78 2.82
CA LEU A 68 -7.27 -3.42 2.36
C LEU A 68 -5.97 -2.63 2.34
N ALA A 69 -5.45 -2.35 1.15
CA ALA A 69 -4.42 -1.33 0.99
C ALA A 69 -5.08 0.06 1.00
N ILE A 70 -4.55 1.01 1.77
CA ILE A 70 -5.10 2.37 1.87
C ILE A 70 -4.01 3.39 2.19
N VAL A 71 -4.14 4.57 1.60
CA VAL A 71 -3.27 5.73 1.81
C VAL A 71 -4.14 6.99 1.95
N ASP A 72 -3.81 7.83 2.93
CA ASP A 72 -4.47 9.12 3.15
C ASP A 72 -4.24 10.11 2.00
N ALA A 73 -4.95 11.24 2.00
CA ALA A 73 -4.87 12.21 0.89
C ALA A 73 -3.48 12.86 0.74
N ASN A 74 -2.67 12.86 1.80
CA ASN A 74 -1.34 13.48 1.80
C ASN A 74 -0.21 12.47 1.55
N TRP A 75 -0.52 11.18 1.38
CA TRP A 75 0.49 10.13 1.21
C TRP A 75 1.45 10.00 2.40
N GLU A 76 0.96 10.23 3.62
CA GLU A 76 1.73 10.18 4.85
C GLU A 76 1.33 9.03 5.79
N LYS A 77 0.04 8.64 5.78
CA LYS A 77 -0.49 7.56 6.63
C LYS A 77 -0.99 6.45 5.73
N GLN A 78 -0.41 5.26 5.87
CA GLN A 78 -0.69 4.18 4.94
C GLN A 78 -0.62 2.80 5.56
N TYR A 79 -1.28 1.86 4.86
CA TYR A 79 -1.03 0.43 4.93
C TYR A 79 -1.08 -0.12 3.51
N LEU A 80 0.04 -0.67 3.04
CA LEU A 80 0.20 -1.24 1.70
C LEU A 80 0.50 -2.75 1.76
N GLY A 81 0.17 -3.40 2.89
CA GLY A 81 0.39 -4.83 3.09
C GLY A 81 1.78 -5.17 3.63
N LYS A 82 2.40 -4.27 4.40
CA LYS A 82 3.67 -4.50 5.09
C LYS A 82 3.57 -4.10 6.55
N ALA A 83 4.32 -4.78 7.42
CA ALA A 83 4.42 -4.51 8.84
C ALA A 83 5.74 -3.76 9.16
N ASP A 84 5.94 -2.62 8.51
CA ASP A 84 7.14 -1.78 8.66
C ASP A 84 6.78 -0.33 9.09
N PRO A 85 7.77 0.50 9.50
CA PRO A 85 7.49 1.87 9.96
C PRO A 85 6.87 2.81 8.92
N ALA A 86 6.96 2.51 7.63
CA ALA A 86 6.29 3.28 6.59
C ALA A 86 4.80 2.94 6.49
N ASN A 87 4.35 1.85 7.12
CA ASN A 87 2.99 1.33 7.08
C ASN A 87 2.31 1.47 8.44
N GLN A 88 2.13 2.71 8.91
CA GLN A 88 1.66 2.97 10.27
C GLN A 88 0.23 2.45 10.53
N LEU A 89 -0.56 2.21 9.48
CA LEU A 89 -1.91 1.66 9.59
C LEU A 89 -1.94 0.11 9.58
N ALA A 90 -0.80 -0.57 9.62
CA ALA A 90 -0.73 -2.03 9.67
C ALA A 90 -1.24 -2.64 10.99
N TYR A 91 -1.29 -1.86 12.06
CA TYR A 91 -1.64 -2.34 13.40
C TYR A 91 -3.15 -2.53 13.54
N LYS A 92 -3.57 -3.75 13.89
CA LYS A 92 -4.97 -4.22 13.90
C LYS A 92 -5.65 -4.19 12.52
N ALA A 93 -4.89 -4.28 11.42
CA ALA A 93 -5.50 -4.48 10.11
C ALA A 93 -6.22 -5.85 10.08
N GLY A 94 -7.40 -5.90 9.46
CA GLY A 94 -8.17 -7.12 9.25
C GLY A 94 -7.89 -7.69 7.87
N THR A 95 -7.35 -8.90 7.81
CA THR A 95 -7.11 -9.67 6.59
C THR A 95 -8.07 -10.85 6.50
N ALA A 96 -8.21 -11.42 5.30
CA ALA A 96 -9.01 -12.62 5.07
C ALA A 96 -8.24 -13.60 4.18
N HIS A 97 -7.99 -14.81 4.68
CA HIS A 97 -7.42 -15.86 3.85
C HIS A 97 -8.45 -16.35 2.83
N ILE A 98 -8.08 -16.36 1.54
CA ILE A 98 -8.99 -16.79 0.48
C ILE A 98 -8.92 -18.32 0.34
N GLU A 99 -10.04 -18.99 0.64
CA GLU A 99 -10.15 -20.46 0.56
C GLU A 99 -10.97 -20.92 -0.67
N GLY A 100 -11.71 -20.01 -1.30
CA GLY A 100 -12.62 -20.32 -2.39
C GLY A 100 -13.51 -19.15 -2.79
N ASN A 101 -14.41 -19.39 -3.74
CA ASN A 101 -15.42 -18.40 -4.12
C ASN A 101 -16.35 -18.10 -2.93
N GLY A 102 -16.62 -16.84 -2.64
CA GLY A 102 -17.42 -16.46 -1.48
C GLY A 102 -17.28 -15.00 -1.06
N ASP A 103 -17.96 -14.64 0.02
CA ASP A 103 -17.93 -13.30 0.59
C ASP A 103 -16.90 -13.20 1.72
N TYR A 104 -16.17 -12.09 1.73
CA TYR A 104 -15.07 -11.82 2.64
C TYR A 104 -15.12 -10.37 3.12
N THR A 105 -14.35 -10.06 4.15
CA THR A 105 -14.24 -8.70 4.72
C THR A 105 -12.80 -8.41 5.12
N VAL A 106 -12.34 -7.20 4.83
CA VAL A 106 -11.04 -6.67 5.23
C VAL A 106 -11.23 -5.29 5.87
N SER A 107 -10.29 -4.87 6.72
CA SER A 107 -10.38 -3.59 7.41
C SER A 107 -9.04 -2.97 7.71
N VAL A 108 -9.02 -1.65 7.86
CA VAL A 108 -7.91 -0.87 8.41
C VAL A 108 -8.44 0.05 9.49
N THR A 109 -7.68 0.22 10.57
CA THR A 109 -8.06 1.12 11.67
C THR A 109 -6.89 1.94 12.18
N ALA A 110 -7.19 3.19 12.51
CA ALA A 110 -6.35 4.11 13.26
C ALA A 110 -6.52 3.94 14.79
N ASP A 111 -7.39 3.03 15.27
CA ASP A 111 -7.67 2.86 16.71
C ASP A 111 -6.70 1.88 17.42
N SER A 112 -5.53 1.63 16.83
CA SER A 112 -4.44 0.93 17.52
C SER A 112 -3.60 1.92 18.32
N THR A 113 -3.10 1.49 19.47
CA THR A 113 -2.23 2.34 20.31
C THR A 113 -0.92 2.66 19.59
N ALA A 114 -0.40 1.72 18.79
CA ALA A 114 0.77 1.94 17.94
C ALA A 114 0.53 3.01 16.87
N PHE A 115 -0.56 2.95 16.10
CA PHE A 115 -0.86 4.00 15.12
C PHE A 115 -0.98 5.36 15.80
N GLN A 116 -1.74 5.45 16.90
CA GLN A 116 -1.95 6.72 17.61
C GLN A 116 -0.63 7.32 18.08
N TYR A 117 0.26 6.50 18.64
CA TYR A 117 1.59 6.93 19.02
C TYR A 117 2.45 7.33 17.81
N LEU A 118 2.46 6.56 16.73
CA LEU A 118 3.22 6.88 15.51
C LEU A 118 2.74 8.18 14.85
N ALA A 119 1.43 8.46 14.89
CA ALA A 119 0.83 9.64 14.29
C ALA A 119 1.00 10.90 15.15
N THR A 120 1.09 10.79 16.48
CA THR A 120 1.05 11.94 17.39
C THR A 120 2.29 12.12 18.27
N GLY A 121 3.08 11.07 18.46
CA GLY A 121 4.15 11.01 19.47
C GLY A 121 3.66 10.81 20.91
N ASP A 122 2.36 10.60 21.14
CA ASP A 122 1.74 10.44 22.46
C ASP A 122 0.93 9.14 22.53
N SER A 123 1.17 8.30 23.55
CA SER A 123 0.43 7.05 23.77
C SER A 123 -1.04 7.27 24.16
N LYS A 124 -1.43 8.52 24.44
CA LYS A 124 -2.81 8.96 24.67
C LYS A 124 -3.32 9.92 23.60
N GLY A 125 -2.54 10.12 22.54
CA GLY A 125 -2.94 10.96 21.42
C GLY A 125 -4.16 10.39 20.71
N THR A 126 -4.90 11.29 20.04
CA THR A 126 -6.01 10.93 19.17
C THR A 126 -5.81 11.60 17.82
N TYR A 127 -5.71 10.77 16.78
CA TYR A 127 -5.53 11.16 15.40
C TYR A 127 -6.56 10.45 14.54
N LYS A 128 -7.21 11.21 13.67
CA LYS A 128 -8.03 10.70 12.57
C LYS A 128 -7.24 10.86 11.27
N VAL A 129 -7.29 9.83 10.43
CA VAL A 129 -6.69 9.89 9.10
C VAL A 129 -7.51 10.85 8.24
N ASN A 130 -6.82 11.68 7.45
CA ASN A 130 -7.44 12.73 6.66
C ASN A 130 -7.48 12.37 5.17
N GLY A 131 -8.69 12.29 4.62
CA GLY A 131 -8.91 12.01 3.20
C GLY A 131 -8.48 10.61 2.77
N ILE A 132 -8.39 10.45 1.46
CA ILE A 132 -7.97 9.23 0.78
C ILE A 132 -7.30 9.61 -0.55
N GLY A 133 -6.09 9.10 -0.79
CA GLY A 133 -5.39 9.21 -2.07
C GLY A 133 -5.43 7.89 -2.85
N PHE A 134 -5.44 6.77 -2.12
CA PHE A 134 -5.50 5.44 -2.69
C PHE A 134 -6.22 4.46 -1.73
N ALA A 135 -7.03 3.56 -2.27
CA ALA A 135 -7.45 2.35 -1.60
C ALA A 135 -7.80 1.24 -2.59
N ALA A 136 -7.51 0.00 -2.20
CA ALA A 136 -7.88 -1.18 -2.96
C ALA A 136 -7.97 -2.42 -2.07
N VAL A 137 -8.82 -3.37 -2.47
CA VAL A 137 -8.72 -4.76 -1.96
C VAL A 137 -7.70 -5.48 -2.82
N ILE A 138 -6.70 -6.07 -2.18
CA ILE A 138 -5.61 -6.80 -2.84
C ILE A 138 -5.55 -8.22 -2.27
N ILE A 139 -5.39 -9.22 -3.12
CA ILE A 139 -4.98 -10.57 -2.71
C ILE A 139 -3.47 -10.69 -2.89
N ASN A 140 -2.75 -10.86 -1.79
CA ASN A 140 -1.29 -10.99 -1.79
C ASN A 140 -0.88 -12.28 -2.53
N ASP A 141 0.12 -12.20 -3.42
CA ASP A 141 0.47 -13.24 -4.40
C ASP A 141 -0.73 -13.75 -5.23
N GLY A 142 -1.76 -12.91 -5.41
CA GLY A 142 -3.04 -13.32 -6.00
C GLY A 142 -2.92 -13.91 -7.41
N GLU A 143 -2.02 -13.41 -8.26
CA GLU A 143 -1.87 -13.96 -9.62
C GLU A 143 -1.32 -15.39 -9.58
N LYS A 144 -0.44 -15.68 -8.62
CA LYS A 144 0.18 -16.99 -8.44
C LYS A 144 -0.78 -17.99 -7.80
N GLN A 145 -1.49 -17.58 -6.75
CA GLN A 145 -2.40 -18.45 -6.01
C GLN A 145 -3.72 -18.62 -6.75
N PHE A 146 -4.21 -17.55 -7.38
CA PHE A 146 -5.57 -17.42 -7.90
C PHE A 146 -5.63 -16.61 -9.20
N PRO A 147 -5.02 -17.09 -10.31
CA PRO A 147 -4.83 -16.31 -11.54
C PRO A 147 -6.12 -15.76 -12.17
N ASN A 148 -7.25 -16.43 -11.93
CA ASN A 148 -8.56 -16.06 -12.47
C ASN A 148 -9.48 -15.39 -11.45
N ALA A 149 -8.99 -15.09 -10.25
CA ALA A 149 -9.77 -14.42 -9.23
C ALA A 149 -10.36 -13.11 -9.75
N ILE A 150 -11.62 -12.90 -9.41
CA ILE A 150 -12.37 -11.67 -9.59
C ILE A 150 -12.81 -11.21 -8.20
N ILE A 151 -12.36 -10.01 -7.83
CA ILE A 151 -12.78 -9.29 -6.63
C ILE A 151 -13.92 -8.34 -7.02
N THR A 152 -15.07 -8.48 -6.34
CA THR A 152 -16.21 -7.56 -6.48
C THR A 152 -16.46 -6.87 -5.15
N VAL A 153 -16.16 -5.57 -5.04
CA VAL A 153 -16.50 -4.79 -3.84
C VAL A 153 -18.02 -4.65 -3.72
N LYS A 154 -18.56 -4.99 -2.55
CA LYS A 154 -20.01 -5.03 -2.29
C LYS A 154 -20.47 -3.89 -1.38
N SER A 155 -19.69 -3.59 -0.35
CA SER A 155 -20.02 -2.58 0.65
C SER A 155 -18.75 -1.97 1.22
N ILE A 156 -18.79 -0.69 1.54
CA ILE A 156 -17.71 -0.01 2.25
C ILE A 156 -18.34 0.72 3.44
N LYS A 157 -17.72 0.62 4.60
CA LYS A 157 -18.08 1.38 5.79
C LYS A 157 -16.92 2.23 6.24
N VAL A 158 -17.19 3.49 6.53
CA VAL A 158 -16.25 4.45 7.14
C VAL A 158 -16.79 4.84 8.49
N ASP A 159 -16.05 4.57 9.56
CA ASP A 159 -16.48 4.74 10.96
C ASP A 159 -17.86 4.10 11.24
N GLY A 160 -18.10 2.92 10.65
CA GLY A 160 -19.35 2.16 10.78
C GLY A 160 -20.51 2.67 9.91
N ARG A 161 -20.37 3.81 9.23
CA ARG A 161 -21.35 4.34 8.26
C ARG A 161 -21.11 3.73 6.89
N GLU A 162 -22.11 3.08 6.34
CA GLU A 162 -22.09 2.60 4.95
C GLU A 162 -22.04 3.78 3.97
N ILE A 163 -21.17 3.69 2.96
CA ILE A 163 -20.99 4.72 1.93
C ILE A 163 -21.48 4.21 0.57
N GLU A 164 -21.99 5.12 -0.25
CA GLU A 164 -22.54 4.78 -1.56
C GLU A 164 -21.43 4.53 -2.59
N LEU A 165 -21.50 3.40 -3.29
CA LEU A 165 -20.67 3.14 -4.46
C LEU A 165 -21.22 3.93 -5.66
N LYS A 166 -20.44 4.91 -6.13
CA LYS A 166 -20.80 5.82 -7.23
C LYS A 166 -20.65 5.19 -8.61
N LYS A 167 -19.79 4.17 -8.72
CA LYS A 167 -19.49 3.42 -9.95
C LYS A 167 -19.22 1.96 -9.63
N LYS A 168 -19.12 1.11 -10.66
CA LYS A 168 -18.72 -0.29 -10.53
C LYS A 168 -17.19 -0.40 -10.43
N GLY A 169 -16.72 -1.30 -9.58
CA GLY A 169 -15.31 -1.68 -9.53
C GLY A 169 -14.96 -2.71 -10.59
N TYR A 170 -13.66 -2.91 -10.80
CA TYR A 170 -13.10 -3.94 -11.67
C TYR A 170 -11.90 -4.59 -10.99
N THR A 171 -11.61 -5.82 -11.37
CA THR A 171 -10.37 -6.51 -10.99
C THR A 171 -9.32 -6.31 -12.07
N ASN A 172 -8.07 -6.08 -11.67
CA ASN A 172 -6.90 -6.14 -12.55
C ASN A 172 -5.73 -6.79 -11.82
N THR A 173 -4.71 -7.16 -12.58
CA THR A 173 -3.44 -7.64 -12.06
C THR A 173 -2.41 -6.50 -12.12
N GLU A 174 -1.70 -6.24 -11.03
CA GLU A 174 -0.57 -5.31 -11.00
C GLU A 174 0.53 -5.86 -10.10
N ALA A 175 1.76 -5.98 -10.60
CA ALA A 175 2.91 -6.48 -9.85
C ALA A 175 2.64 -7.82 -9.12
N GLU A 176 2.10 -8.82 -9.83
CA GLU A 176 1.73 -10.17 -9.32
C GLU A 176 0.55 -10.21 -8.33
N ALA A 177 -0.01 -9.05 -7.96
CA ALA A 177 -1.18 -8.94 -7.11
C ALA A 177 -2.48 -8.85 -7.94
N VAL A 178 -3.51 -9.59 -7.51
CA VAL A 178 -4.89 -9.41 -8.00
C VAL A 178 -5.55 -8.34 -7.12
N ARG A 179 -6.08 -7.29 -7.75
CA ARG A 179 -6.56 -6.09 -7.07
C ARG A 179 -7.88 -5.59 -7.63
N SER A 180 -8.74 -5.04 -6.76
CA SER A 180 -9.84 -4.16 -7.15
C SER A 180 -9.68 -2.80 -6.46
N ASN A 181 -9.51 -1.74 -7.27
CA ASN A 181 -9.44 -0.37 -6.74
C ASN A 181 -10.79 0.06 -6.16
N ILE A 182 -10.72 0.81 -5.05
CA ILE A 182 -11.83 1.55 -4.46
C ILE A 182 -11.69 3.03 -4.81
N PHE A 183 -10.49 3.55 -4.63
CA PHE A 183 -10.12 4.90 -5.02
C PHE A 183 -8.66 4.91 -5.49
N ASN A 184 -8.38 5.51 -6.64
CA ASN A 184 -7.02 5.74 -7.12
C ASN A 184 -7.01 7.08 -7.86
N GLU A 185 -6.41 8.09 -7.24
CA GLU A 185 -6.42 9.46 -7.76
C GLU A 185 -5.72 9.62 -9.12
N TRP A 186 -4.87 8.66 -9.51
CA TRP A 186 -4.12 8.71 -10.76
C TRP A 186 -4.81 8.01 -11.93
N ILE A 187 -5.86 7.23 -11.68
CA ILE A 187 -6.57 6.48 -12.71
C ILE A 187 -7.94 7.11 -12.92
N SER A 188 -8.11 7.73 -14.08
CA SER A 188 -9.38 8.22 -14.58
C SER A 188 -10.18 7.11 -15.27
N ASP A 189 -11.48 7.35 -15.44
CA ASP A 189 -12.41 6.39 -16.03
C ASP A 189 -12.08 5.99 -17.49
N ASP A 190 -11.36 6.85 -18.21
CA ASP A 190 -10.90 6.62 -19.58
C ASP A 190 -9.52 5.93 -19.66
N SER A 191 -8.91 5.64 -18.51
CA SER A 191 -7.54 5.12 -18.39
C SER A 191 -7.49 3.80 -17.60
N LEU A 192 -8.56 3.01 -17.64
CA LEU A 192 -8.59 1.68 -17.02
C LEU A 192 -7.56 0.74 -17.68
N PRO A 193 -6.89 -0.15 -16.92
CA PRO A 193 -5.86 -1.02 -17.48
C PRO A 193 -6.46 -2.05 -18.44
N GLY A 194 -5.68 -2.46 -19.45
CA GLY A 194 -6.16 -3.36 -20.51
C GLY A 194 -6.59 -4.75 -20.01
N ASP A 195 -6.09 -5.21 -18.87
CA ASP A 195 -6.48 -6.48 -18.26
C ASP A 195 -7.64 -6.36 -17.26
N ALA A 196 -8.27 -5.18 -17.16
CA ALA A 196 -9.44 -4.95 -16.33
C ALA A 196 -10.56 -5.94 -16.68
N ARG A 197 -11.10 -6.58 -15.65
CA ARG A 197 -12.08 -7.67 -15.78
C ARG A 197 -13.05 -7.71 -14.60
N THR A 198 -14.16 -8.37 -14.83
CA THR A 198 -15.30 -8.49 -13.92
C THR A 198 -15.81 -9.92 -13.94
N ALA A 199 -16.82 -10.24 -13.14
CA ALA A 199 -17.44 -11.56 -13.15
C ALA A 199 -18.17 -11.82 -14.49
N GLU A 200 -18.58 -10.75 -15.18
CA GLU A 200 -19.24 -10.79 -16.47
C GLU A 200 -18.26 -10.93 -17.65
N GLY A 201 -16.97 -10.62 -17.44
CA GLY A 201 -15.93 -10.75 -18.45
C GLY A 201 -14.91 -9.60 -18.45
N ALA A 202 -14.04 -9.62 -19.47
CA ALA A 202 -13.02 -8.59 -19.68
C ALA A 202 -13.65 -7.27 -20.16
N LEU A 203 -13.11 -6.14 -19.69
CA LEU A 203 -13.56 -4.81 -20.10
C LEU A 203 -12.95 -4.36 -21.43
N PHE A 204 -11.83 -4.96 -21.84
CA PHE A 204 -11.15 -4.67 -23.11
C PHE A 204 -10.93 -5.94 -23.93
N THR A 205 -10.94 -5.79 -25.24
CA THR A 205 -10.67 -6.89 -26.17
C THR A 205 -9.17 -7.10 -26.30
N ASN A 206 -8.70 -8.34 -26.13
CA ASN A 206 -7.28 -8.70 -26.30
C ASN A 206 -6.29 -7.81 -25.52
N TYR A 207 -6.68 -7.33 -24.33
CA TYR A 207 -5.87 -6.44 -23.50
C TYR A 207 -5.55 -5.07 -24.12
N ASP A 208 -6.26 -4.67 -25.20
CA ASP A 208 -6.07 -3.37 -25.85
C ASP A 208 -7.00 -2.31 -25.26
N MET A 209 -6.41 -1.35 -24.55
CA MET A 209 -7.11 -0.21 -23.91
C MET A 209 -7.86 0.67 -24.92
N ASN A 210 -7.55 0.59 -26.22
CA ASN A 210 -8.26 1.34 -27.26
C ASN A 210 -9.47 0.61 -27.84
N THR A 211 -9.67 -0.65 -27.44
CA THR A 211 -10.73 -1.52 -27.96
C THR A 211 -11.61 -2.02 -26.79
N PRO A 212 -12.45 -1.14 -26.20
CA PRO A 212 -13.38 -1.53 -25.15
C PRO A 212 -14.33 -2.62 -25.63
N SER A 213 -14.67 -3.55 -24.73
CA SER A 213 -15.75 -4.51 -24.96
C SER A 213 -17.12 -3.87 -24.77
N GLU A 214 -18.18 -4.58 -25.15
CA GLU A 214 -19.57 -4.17 -24.87
C GLU A 214 -19.89 -4.03 -23.37
N LEU A 215 -19.09 -4.67 -22.49
CA LEU A 215 -19.24 -4.51 -21.04
C LEU A 215 -18.69 -3.18 -20.55
N ASN A 216 -17.70 -2.60 -21.24
CA ASN A 216 -17.10 -1.32 -20.85
C ASN A 216 -17.93 -0.15 -21.38
N ASP A 217 -19.08 0.06 -20.73
CA ASP A 217 -20.08 1.10 -21.02
C ASP A 217 -19.80 2.43 -20.31
N GLY A 218 -18.62 2.59 -19.69
CA GLY A 218 -18.24 3.76 -18.88
C GLY A 218 -18.77 3.74 -17.44
N SER A 219 -19.45 2.66 -17.01
CA SER A 219 -19.92 2.49 -15.62
C SER A 219 -18.84 1.99 -14.65
N TYR A 220 -17.68 1.58 -15.15
CA TYR A 220 -16.54 1.09 -14.36
C TYR A 220 -15.56 2.21 -14.02
N SER A 221 -14.91 2.13 -12.87
CA SER A 221 -13.94 3.14 -12.42
C SER A 221 -12.96 2.59 -11.41
N ALA A 222 -11.80 3.25 -11.31
CA ALA A 222 -10.88 3.09 -10.19
C ALA A 222 -11.26 3.97 -8.98
N GLN A 223 -12.27 4.83 -9.13
CA GLN A 223 -12.79 5.77 -8.14
C GLN A 223 -14.29 5.47 -7.92
N ILE A 224 -14.59 4.36 -7.24
CA ILE A 224 -15.96 3.89 -7.04
C ILE A 224 -16.67 4.58 -5.88
N VAL A 225 -16.00 5.47 -5.15
CA VAL A 225 -16.50 6.23 -4.01
C VAL A 225 -16.16 7.71 -4.15
N SER A 226 -16.82 8.57 -3.38
CA SER A 226 -16.41 9.97 -3.24
C SER A 226 -15.29 10.09 -2.20
N SER A 227 -14.25 10.87 -2.49
CA SER A 227 -13.20 11.19 -1.49
C SER A 227 -13.76 11.96 -0.29
N GLU A 228 -14.87 12.68 -0.44
CA GLU A 228 -15.54 13.40 0.65
C GLU A 228 -16.09 12.46 1.74
N ASP A 229 -16.40 11.21 1.39
CA ASP A 229 -16.83 10.20 2.38
C ASP A 229 -15.69 9.80 3.34
N PHE A 230 -14.45 10.12 2.98
CA PHE A 230 -13.22 9.84 3.74
C PHE A 230 -12.57 11.10 4.31
N LYS A 231 -13.31 12.22 4.42
CA LYS A 231 -12.74 13.50 4.88
C LYS A 231 -11.91 13.35 6.16
N ASP A 232 -12.45 12.69 7.18
CA ASP A 232 -11.73 12.27 8.38
C ASP A 232 -12.26 10.91 8.83
N TRP A 233 -11.39 9.94 9.09
CA TRP A 233 -11.80 8.58 9.46
C TRP A 233 -10.88 7.93 10.49
N THR A 234 -11.45 6.97 11.22
CA THR A 234 -10.74 6.09 12.14
C THR A 234 -10.71 4.66 11.61
N THR A 235 -11.83 4.12 11.12
CA THR A 235 -11.89 2.74 10.61
C THR A 235 -12.54 2.67 9.24
N VAL A 236 -11.95 1.88 8.35
CA VAL A 236 -12.53 1.51 7.06
C VAL A 236 -12.69 0.00 7.02
N GLU A 237 -13.89 -0.46 6.68
CA GLU A 237 -14.24 -1.87 6.47
C GLU A 237 -14.76 -2.04 5.04
N VAL A 238 -14.31 -3.09 4.36
CA VAL A 238 -14.74 -3.41 3.00
C VAL A 238 -15.23 -4.84 2.94
N GLY A 239 -16.50 -5.00 2.57
CA GLY A 239 -17.09 -6.28 2.21
C GLY A 239 -16.95 -6.50 0.70
N PHE A 240 -16.48 -7.68 0.31
CA PHE A 240 -16.27 -8.03 -1.10
C PHE A 240 -16.53 -9.52 -1.34
N THR A 241 -16.81 -9.86 -2.60
CA THR A 241 -16.93 -11.24 -3.05
C THR A 241 -15.71 -11.61 -3.89
N VAL A 242 -15.18 -12.81 -3.71
CA VAL A 242 -14.25 -13.46 -4.63
C VAL A 242 -15.01 -14.48 -5.48
N SER A 243 -14.76 -14.45 -6.79
CA SER A 243 -15.27 -15.42 -7.76
C SER A 243 -14.19 -15.81 -8.76
N GLY A 244 -14.45 -16.78 -9.63
CA GLY A 244 -13.52 -17.18 -10.70
C GLY A 244 -12.39 -18.13 -10.27
N LEU A 245 -12.43 -18.63 -9.02
CA LEU A 245 -11.55 -19.70 -8.53
C LEU A 245 -12.01 -21.08 -8.98
#